data_AF-A0A098ENG4-F1
#
_entry.id   AF-A0A098ENG4-F1
#
_cell.length_a   1.000
_cell.length_b   1.000
_cell.length_c   1.000
_cell.angle_alpha   90.00
_cell.angle_beta   90.00
_cell.angle_gamma   90.00
#
_symmetry.space_group_name_H-M   'P 1'
#
loop_
_entity.id
_entity.type
_entity.pdbx_description
1 polymer ?
#
loop_
_entity_poly.entity_id
_entity_poly.type
_entity_poly.pdbx_seq_one_letter_code
_entity_poly.pdbx_strand_id
1 'polypeptide(L)'
;MEAQIKLEELIREGHEAKSECLQEGLYGLYFINGPEYVTWIEKCKMFLKKYVHDEEIKSNFFDAARQANGNGDSHFDQMIGILWALKEYEFVENSRTDVEGNSKIDKIFISHSSKDFAYVDALVSLLNDIGIKKSSKHIFCSSLPGYDIPYGETIYDFLKQELNNNIMVLFVLSHNYYESAPSLNEMGAAWITSKQYNTILTPNFDFKKIEGAIDPTKISFHMNDEDGLNKFRDKMVKVFELGEVDYKIWNRDKKAFIEKVKVIAETESLNLNTQVKIEKVKKLKDQEFELQLRFINVTDKIIEFRYIDFELSDSNGNKSIHSATDEMLHDFSLYPKENKVVKWSFNYKSSYDPQRDDNNKTKIKFGVYS
;
A
#
# COMPACT_ATOMS: atom_id res chain seq x y z
N MET A 1 12.33 1.72 -32.51
CA MET A 1 11.51 2.54 -33.41
C MET A 1 10.90 3.77 -32.72
N GLU A 2 10.24 3.66 -31.54
CA GLU A 2 9.61 4.84 -30.88
C GLU A 2 10.63 5.92 -30.44
N ALA A 3 11.77 5.51 -29.87
CA ALA A 3 12.82 6.43 -29.44
C ALA A 3 13.47 7.17 -30.62
N GLN A 4 13.63 6.49 -31.76
CA GLN A 4 14.21 7.10 -32.97
C GLN A 4 13.31 8.20 -33.54
N ILE A 5 12.00 7.95 -33.61
CA ILE A 5 11.02 8.95 -34.08
C ILE A 5 11.02 10.17 -33.16
N LYS A 6 11.03 9.95 -31.84
CA LYS A 6 11.09 11.04 -30.85
C LYS A 6 12.40 11.82 -30.92
N LEU A 7 13.51 11.16 -31.17
CA LEU A 7 14.80 11.84 -31.38
C LEU A 7 14.73 12.77 -32.60
N GLU A 8 14.18 12.29 -33.71
CA GLU A 8 14.04 13.11 -34.93
C GLU A 8 13.11 14.31 -34.70
N GLU A 9 12.01 14.12 -33.97
CA GLU A 9 11.13 15.21 -33.55
C GLU A 9 11.86 16.24 -32.69
N LEU A 10 12.65 15.81 -31.69
CA LEU A 10 13.42 16.71 -30.83
C LEU A 10 14.48 17.51 -31.59
N ILE A 11 15.13 16.90 -32.58
CA ILE A 11 16.09 17.61 -33.44
C ILE A 11 15.37 18.69 -34.24
N ARG A 12 14.20 18.37 -34.83
CA ARG A 12 13.40 19.34 -35.58
C ARG A 12 12.92 20.49 -34.68
N GLU A 13 12.28 20.17 -33.55
CA GLU A 13 11.80 21.15 -32.56
C GLU A 13 12.95 22.05 -32.07
N GLY A 14 14.17 21.53 -31.97
CA GLY A 14 15.33 22.33 -31.55
C GLY A 14 15.68 23.44 -32.54
N HIS A 15 15.64 23.16 -33.84
CA HIS A 15 15.88 24.17 -34.86
C HIS A 15 14.75 25.22 -34.93
N GLU A 16 13.51 24.79 -34.73
CA GLU A 16 12.35 25.69 -34.60
C GLU A 16 12.52 26.62 -33.38
N ALA A 17 12.82 26.05 -32.20
CA ALA A 17 13.05 26.81 -30.98
C ALA A 17 14.27 27.76 -31.09
N LYS A 18 15.36 27.36 -31.77
CA LYS A 18 16.47 28.27 -32.07
C LYS A 18 15.99 29.44 -32.93
N SER A 19 15.23 29.18 -33.99
CA SER A 19 14.75 30.25 -34.88
C SER A 19 13.80 31.23 -34.18
N GLU A 20 12.96 30.75 -33.27
CA GLU A 20 11.98 31.58 -32.54
C GLU A 20 12.61 32.36 -31.38
N CYS A 21 13.61 31.78 -30.71
CA CYS A 21 14.25 32.37 -29.54
C CYS A 21 15.60 33.04 -29.84
N LEU A 22 16.05 33.10 -31.10
CA LEU A 22 17.27 33.79 -31.48
C LEU A 22 17.08 35.30 -31.32
N GLN A 23 17.93 35.91 -30.50
CA GLN A 23 17.93 37.34 -30.26
C GLN A 23 19.29 37.93 -30.62
N GLU A 24 19.27 39.10 -31.25
CA GLU A 24 20.48 39.88 -31.51
C GLU A 24 20.82 40.69 -30.26
N GLY A 25 22.00 40.44 -29.71
CA GLY A 25 22.59 41.18 -28.61
C GLY A 25 23.47 42.33 -29.09
N LEU A 26 24.19 42.93 -28.13
CA LEU A 26 25.13 44.00 -28.43
C LEU A 26 26.32 43.49 -29.26
N TYR A 27 26.82 44.34 -30.16
CA TYR A 27 28.00 44.06 -31.00
C TYR A 27 27.83 42.92 -32.02
N GLY A 28 26.60 42.63 -32.46
CA GLY A 28 26.32 41.59 -33.46
C GLY A 28 26.50 40.17 -32.92
N LEU A 29 26.52 40.01 -31.59
CA LEU A 29 26.50 38.71 -30.94
C LEU A 29 25.08 38.20 -30.83
N TYR A 30 24.85 36.95 -31.20
CA TYR A 30 23.55 36.30 -31.07
C TYR A 30 23.52 35.43 -29.82
N PHE A 31 22.38 35.42 -29.15
CA PHE A 31 22.10 34.50 -28.05
C PHE A 31 20.70 33.92 -28.22
N ILE A 32 20.48 32.73 -27.65
CA ILE A 32 19.18 32.07 -27.72
C ILE A 32 18.53 32.16 -26.33
N ASN A 33 17.39 32.83 -26.24
CA ASN A 33 16.69 33.03 -24.98
C ASN A 33 15.18 33.01 -25.18
N GLY A 34 14.49 32.17 -24.43
CA GLY A 34 13.02 32.11 -24.46
C GLY A 34 12.47 30.85 -23.81
N PRO A 35 11.20 30.89 -23.37
CA PRO A 35 10.55 29.75 -22.74
C PRO A 35 10.44 28.54 -23.67
N GLU A 36 10.32 28.73 -24.98
CA GLU A 36 10.27 27.67 -26.00
C GLU A 36 11.61 26.93 -26.06
N TYR A 37 12.73 27.66 -26.02
CA TYR A 37 14.08 27.11 -25.99
C TYR A 37 14.36 26.32 -24.71
N VAL A 38 13.97 26.85 -23.55
CA VAL A 38 14.09 26.14 -22.27
C VAL A 38 13.22 24.88 -22.26
N THR A 39 12.01 24.96 -22.81
CA THR A 39 11.10 23.80 -22.91
C THR A 39 11.70 22.70 -23.76
N TRP A 40 12.29 23.04 -24.90
CA TRP A 40 12.99 22.09 -25.76
C TRP A 40 14.17 21.40 -25.04
N ILE A 41 14.99 22.17 -24.30
CA ILE A 41 16.10 21.62 -23.50
C ILE A 41 15.58 20.60 -22.48
N GLU A 42 14.50 20.91 -21.76
CA GLU A 42 13.94 19.99 -20.76
C GLU A 42 13.34 18.73 -21.41
N LYS A 43 12.67 18.85 -22.56
CA LYS A 43 12.21 17.69 -23.33
C LYS A 43 13.38 16.77 -23.72
N CYS A 44 14.50 17.33 -24.17
CA CYS A 44 15.70 16.56 -24.48
C CYS A 44 16.27 15.86 -23.25
N LYS A 45 16.36 16.55 -22.09
CA LYS A 45 16.79 15.92 -20.84
C LYS A 45 15.90 14.76 -20.42
N MET A 46 14.58 14.91 -20.56
CA MET A 46 13.62 13.83 -20.28
C MET A 46 13.79 12.64 -21.22
N PHE A 47 14.00 12.90 -22.51
CA PHE A 47 14.29 11.86 -23.51
C PHE A 47 15.58 11.11 -23.16
N LEU A 48 16.68 11.82 -22.90
CA LEU A 48 17.96 11.22 -22.56
C LEU A 48 17.89 10.38 -21.28
N LYS A 49 17.26 10.88 -20.22
CA LYS A 49 17.04 10.10 -18.98
C LYS A 49 16.22 8.83 -19.22
N LYS A 50 15.31 8.86 -20.20
CA LYS A 50 14.42 7.74 -20.49
C LYS A 50 15.03 6.70 -21.43
N TYR A 51 15.79 7.13 -22.44
CA TYR A 51 16.19 6.25 -23.53
C TYR A 51 17.71 6.07 -23.66
N VAL A 52 18.53 6.90 -23.01
CA VAL A 52 20.00 6.81 -23.07
C VAL A 52 20.55 6.30 -21.74
N HIS A 53 21.17 5.13 -21.79
CA HIS A 53 21.78 4.48 -20.63
C HIS A 53 23.22 4.92 -20.38
N ASP A 54 23.88 5.43 -21.42
CA ASP A 54 25.24 5.97 -21.31
C ASP A 54 25.25 7.25 -20.46
N GLU A 55 25.83 7.18 -19.27
CA GLU A 55 25.92 8.30 -18.33
C GLU A 55 26.85 9.41 -18.82
N GLU A 56 27.85 9.10 -19.64
CA GLU A 56 28.79 10.08 -20.19
C GLU A 56 28.08 10.95 -21.24
N ILE A 57 27.31 10.33 -22.14
CA ILE A 57 26.50 11.05 -23.13
C ILE A 57 25.47 11.97 -22.44
N LYS A 58 24.84 11.49 -21.36
CA LYS A 58 23.90 12.29 -20.56
C LYS A 58 24.59 13.48 -19.89
N SER A 59 25.74 13.26 -19.25
CA SER A 59 26.50 14.34 -18.61
C SER A 59 26.91 15.40 -19.64
N ASN A 60 27.44 14.97 -20.79
CA ASN A 60 27.86 15.87 -21.86
C ASN A 60 26.71 16.77 -22.35
N PHE A 61 25.50 16.22 -22.49
CA PHE A 61 24.33 17.03 -22.85
C PHE A 61 23.93 17.97 -21.71
N PHE A 62 23.89 17.50 -20.46
CA PHE A 62 23.49 18.32 -19.32
C PHE A 62 24.47 19.46 -19.06
N ASP A 63 25.76 19.24 -19.29
CA ASP A 63 26.80 20.26 -19.17
C ASP A 63 26.64 21.32 -20.28
N ALA A 64 26.39 20.92 -21.53
CA ALA A 64 26.07 21.84 -22.62
C ALA A 64 24.79 22.66 -22.33
N ALA A 65 23.78 22.02 -21.74
CA ALA A 65 22.49 22.63 -21.43
C ALA A 65 22.50 23.58 -20.22
N ARG A 66 23.41 23.40 -19.25
CA ARG A 66 23.39 24.05 -17.93
C ARG A 66 23.32 25.58 -17.99
N GLN A 67 23.91 26.18 -19.03
CA GLN A 67 23.95 27.62 -19.23
C GLN A 67 23.48 28.03 -20.64
N ALA A 68 22.80 27.16 -21.37
CA ALA A 68 22.46 27.42 -22.77
C ALA A 68 21.49 28.61 -22.94
N ASN A 69 20.52 28.77 -22.04
CA ASN A 69 19.54 29.86 -22.15
C ASN A 69 20.17 31.21 -21.81
N GLY A 70 20.08 32.16 -22.75
CA GLY A 70 20.68 33.50 -22.62
C GLY A 70 22.15 33.58 -23.04
N ASN A 71 22.73 32.51 -23.57
CA ASN A 71 24.10 32.47 -24.06
C ASN A 71 24.17 32.20 -25.58
N GLY A 72 25.38 32.26 -26.11
CA GLY A 72 25.66 32.06 -27.54
C GLY A 72 25.27 30.66 -28.05
N ASP A 73 25.13 30.56 -29.36
CA ASP A 73 24.61 29.37 -30.04
C ASP A 73 25.54 28.16 -30.03
N SER A 74 26.81 28.33 -29.65
CA SER A 74 27.74 27.21 -29.42
C SER A 74 27.19 26.11 -28.49
N HIS A 75 26.41 26.49 -27.47
CA HIS A 75 25.73 25.53 -26.58
C HIS A 75 24.67 24.73 -27.33
N PHE A 76 23.92 25.38 -28.22
CA PHE A 76 22.93 24.73 -29.06
C PHE A 76 23.58 23.73 -30.02
N ASP A 77 24.65 24.16 -30.68
CA ASP A 77 25.37 23.32 -31.64
C ASP A 77 25.94 22.07 -30.97
N GLN A 78 26.45 22.20 -29.74
CA GLN A 78 26.91 21.07 -28.94
C GLN A 78 25.76 20.11 -28.58
N MET A 79 24.61 20.63 -28.15
CA MET A 79 23.43 19.82 -27.84
C MET A 79 22.89 19.09 -29.08
N ILE A 80 22.79 19.76 -30.23
CA ILE A 80 22.36 19.14 -31.49
C ILE A 80 23.36 18.09 -31.97
N GLY A 81 24.66 18.35 -31.85
CA GLY A 81 25.70 17.38 -32.18
C GLY A 81 25.56 16.08 -31.39
N ILE A 82 25.26 16.18 -30.08
CA ILE A 82 24.99 15.01 -29.24
C ILE A 82 23.72 14.29 -29.70
N LEU A 83 22.62 15.00 -29.99
CA LEU A 83 21.39 14.39 -30.50
C LEU A 83 21.58 13.72 -31.86
N TRP A 84 22.45 14.25 -32.74
CA TRP A 84 22.79 13.60 -34.00
C TRP A 84 23.63 12.34 -33.82
N ALA A 85 24.60 12.33 -32.90
CA ALA A 85 25.34 11.12 -32.57
C ALA A 85 24.41 10.00 -32.09
N LEU A 86 23.32 10.37 -31.43
CA LEU A 86 22.29 9.43 -30.99
C LEU A 86 21.46 8.82 -32.12
N LYS A 87 21.55 9.29 -33.37
CA LYS A 87 20.84 8.66 -34.50
C LYS A 87 21.34 7.24 -34.80
N GLU A 88 22.62 6.98 -34.54
CA GLU A 88 23.26 5.68 -34.69
C GLU A 88 23.33 4.92 -33.35
N TYR A 89 22.80 5.50 -32.26
CA TYR A 89 22.80 4.87 -30.96
C TYR A 89 21.76 3.77 -30.88
N GLU A 90 22.16 2.59 -30.42
CA GLU A 90 21.24 1.51 -30.08
C GLU A 90 20.47 1.88 -28.82
N PHE A 91 19.38 2.61 -29.00
CA PHE A 91 18.42 2.86 -27.93
C PHE A 91 17.89 1.51 -27.45
N VAL A 92 18.23 1.14 -26.22
CA VAL A 92 17.49 0.11 -25.51
C VAL A 92 16.08 0.67 -25.33
N GLU A 93 15.11 0.09 -26.03
CA GLU A 93 13.74 0.56 -25.97
C GLU A 93 13.20 0.38 -24.55
N ASN A 94 13.19 1.47 -23.77
CA ASN A 94 12.24 1.61 -22.67
C ASN A 94 10.87 1.91 -23.28
N SER A 95 10.28 0.91 -23.93
CA SER A 95 8.89 0.93 -24.40
C SER A 95 7.98 0.97 -23.17
N ARG A 96 7.52 2.18 -22.86
CA ARG A 96 6.18 2.35 -22.29
C ARG A 96 5.19 2.35 -23.45
N THR A 97 4.93 1.17 -23.97
CA THR A 97 3.77 0.83 -24.80
C THR A 97 3.56 -0.67 -24.63
N ASP A 98 2.33 -1.04 -24.27
CA ASP A 98 1.86 -2.41 -24.30
C ASP A 98 2.17 -3.03 -25.68
N VAL A 99 2.98 -4.11 -25.74
CA VAL A 99 2.78 -5.39 -26.46
C VAL A 99 4.05 -6.26 -26.33
N GLU A 100 3.88 -7.40 -25.64
CA GLU A 100 4.52 -8.72 -25.79
C GLU A 100 6.00 -8.83 -26.22
N GLY A 101 6.84 -8.86 -25.19
CA GLY A 101 8.17 -9.48 -25.17
C GLY A 101 8.47 -10.03 -23.77
N ASN A 102 7.61 -10.90 -23.26
CA ASN A 102 7.76 -11.72 -22.05
C ASN A 102 8.46 -11.06 -20.82
N SER A 103 7.87 -10.00 -20.27
CA SER A 103 8.14 -9.57 -18.87
C SER A 103 7.05 -10.13 -17.95
N LYS A 104 6.92 -11.45 -17.94
CA LYS A 104 5.88 -12.14 -17.17
C LYS A 104 5.92 -11.67 -15.72
N ILE A 105 4.74 -11.33 -15.18
CA ILE A 105 4.62 -11.12 -13.74
C ILE A 105 4.68 -12.52 -13.13
N ASP A 106 5.75 -12.77 -12.38
CA ASP A 106 6.05 -14.12 -11.89
C ASP A 106 5.55 -14.33 -10.46
N LYS A 107 5.29 -13.22 -9.74
CA LYS A 107 5.02 -13.22 -8.31
C LYS A 107 4.07 -12.11 -7.88
N ILE A 108 3.26 -12.42 -6.87
CA ILE A 108 2.33 -11.50 -6.22
C ILE A 108 2.91 -11.13 -4.86
N PHE A 109 2.95 -9.84 -4.54
CA PHE A 109 3.16 -9.35 -3.18
C PHE A 109 1.83 -8.85 -2.61
N ILE A 110 1.44 -9.31 -1.42
CA ILE A 110 0.22 -8.85 -0.73
C ILE A 110 0.61 -7.92 0.43
N SER A 111 0.42 -6.62 0.23
CA SER A 111 0.62 -5.60 1.25
C SER A 111 -0.67 -5.41 2.05
N HIS A 112 -0.61 -5.58 3.37
CA HIS A 112 -1.78 -5.49 4.25
C HIS A 112 -1.39 -5.11 5.69
N SER A 113 -2.36 -4.79 6.54
CA SER A 113 -2.12 -4.71 7.99
C SER A 113 -2.10 -6.11 8.60
N SER A 114 -1.18 -6.37 9.54
CA SER A 114 -1.14 -7.66 10.26
C SER A 114 -2.46 -8.00 10.97
N LYS A 115 -3.29 -6.99 11.31
CA LYS A 115 -4.62 -7.17 11.89
C LYS A 115 -5.66 -7.70 10.88
N ASP A 116 -5.39 -7.61 9.59
CA ASP A 116 -6.28 -8.05 8.51
C ASP A 116 -5.95 -9.46 8.01
N PHE A 117 -5.17 -10.22 8.79
CA PHE A 117 -4.70 -11.57 8.47
C PHE A 117 -5.83 -12.47 7.93
N ALA A 118 -7.01 -12.48 8.57
CA ALA A 118 -8.13 -13.33 8.18
C ALA A 118 -8.63 -13.03 6.76
N TYR A 119 -8.67 -11.75 6.35
CA TYR A 119 -9.02 -11.38 4.98
C TYR A 119 -7.96 -11.84 3.98
N VAL A 120 -6.69 -11.71 4.35
CA VAL A 120 -5.57 -12.07 3.47
C VAL A 120 -5.43 -13.57 3.31
N ASP A 121 -5.65 -14.36 4.37
CA ASP A 121 -5.71 -15.82 4.28
C ASP A 121 -6.82 -16.31 3.33
N ALA A 122 -8.00 -15.68 3.42
CA ALA A 122 -9.10 -15.94 2.50
C ALA A 122 -8.74 -15.56 1.05
N LEU A 123 -8.07 -14.42 0.85
CA LEU A 123 -7.64 -13.94 -0.47
C LEU A 123 -6.58 -14.87 -1.08
N VAL A 124 -5.60 -15.31 -0.30
CA VAL A 124 -4.58 -16.26 -0.78
C VAL A 124 -5.20 -17.59 -1.15
N SER A 125 -6.17 -18.07 -0.37
CA SER A 125 -6.96 -19.26 -0.73
C SER A 125 -7.65 -19.08 -2.08
N LEU A 126 -8.33 -17.95 -2.31
CA LEU A 126 -8.97 -17.64 -3.59
C LEU A 126 -7.96 -17.57 -4.76
N LEU A 127 -6.81 -16.93 -4.56
CA LEU A 127 -5.74 -16.87 -5.59
C LEU A 127 -5.26 -18.27 -5.98
N ASN A 128 -5.13 -19.17 -5.00
CA ASN A 128 -4.78 -20.55 -5.25
C ASN A 128 -5.88 -21.30 -6.01
N ASP A 129 -7.16 -21.04 -5.68
CA ASP A 129 -8.31 -21.64 -6.37
C ASP A 129 -8.41 -21.18 -7.83
N ILE A 130 -7.97 -19.95 -8.13
CA ILE A 130 -7.85 -19.42 -9.51
C ILE A 130 -6.68 -20.05 -10.28
N GLY A 131 -5.75 -20.73 -9.60
CA GLY A 131 -4.66 -21.49 -10.21
C GLY A 131 -3.26 -20.93 -9.95
N ILE A 132 -3.11 -19.91 -9.11
CA ILE A 132 -1.78 -19.49 -8.64
C ILE A 132 -1.19 -20.61 -7.77
N LYS A 133 0.08 -20.97 -8.01
CA LYS A 133 0.72 -22.07 -7.28
C LYS A 133 0.96 -21.69 -5.81
N LYS A 134 0.67 -22.63 -4.90
CA LYS A 134 0.92 -22.55 -3.45
C LYS A 134 2.42 -22.57 -3.13
N SER A 135 3.10 -21.45 -3.29
CA SER A 135 4.53 -21.32 -3.02
C SER A 135 4.93 -19.87 -2.77
N SER A 136 5.89 -19.65 -1.87
CA SER A 136 6.54 -18.35 -1.64
C SER A 136 7.24 -17.77 -2.89
N LYS A 137 7.47 -18.60 -3.92
CA LYS A 137 7.97 -18.17 -5.24
C LYS A 137 6.93 -17.41 -6.07
N HIS A 138 5.63 -17.65 -5.83
CA HIS A 138 4.53 -17.08 -6.61
C HIS A 138 3.66 -16.11 -5.81
N ILE A 139 3.58 -16.28 -4.50
CA ILE A 139 2.89 -15.35 -3.60
C ILE A 139 3.83 -15.05 -2.44
N PHE A 140 4.01 -13.78 -2.12
CA PHE A 140 4.71 -13.32 -0.95
C PHE A 140 3.75 -12.53 -0.05
N CYS A 141 3.68 -12.94 1.21
CA CYS A 141 2.89 -12.30 2.26
C CYS A 141 3.56 -12.56 3.61
N SER A 142 4.13 -11.51 4.20
CA SER A 142 4.96 -11.62 5.41
C SER A 142 4.22 -12.12 6.66
N SER A 143 2.88 -12.07 6.68
CA SER A 143 2.08 -12.51 7.81
C SER A 143 1.62 -13.97 7.71
N LEU A 144 1.70 -14.59 6.53
CA LEU A 144 1.16 -15.93 6.27
C LEU A 144 2.26 -17.00 6.31
N PRO A 145 2.16 -18.00 7.19
CA PRO A 145 3.12 -19.10 7.25
C PRO A 145 3.23 -19.83 5.89
N GLY A 146 4.46 -20.00 5.40
CA GLY A 146 4.73 -20.66 4.11
C GLY A 146 4.70 -19.74 2.89
N TYR A 147 4.32 -18.47 3.08
CA TYR A 147 4.41 -17.37 2.11
C TYR A 147 5.27 -16.21 2.62
N ASP A 148 5.91 -16.38 3.77
CA ASP A 148 6.71 -15.42 4.52
C ASP A 148 8.15 -15.29 3.98
N ILE A 149 8.92 -14.39 4.62
CA ILE A 149 10.33 -14.15 4.26
C ILE A 149 11.22 -15.32 4.69
N PRO A 150 12.31 -15.62 3.96
CA PRO A 150 13.29 -16.60 4.38
C PRO A 150 13.89 -16.30 5.77
N TYR A 151 14.24 -17.36 6.49
CA TYR A 151 14.86 -17.24 7.82
C TYR A 151 16.18 -16.46 7.76
N GLY A 152 16.30 -15.42 8.59
CA GLY A 152 17.51 -14.60 8.70
C GLY A 152 17.52 -13.33 7.84
N GLU A 153 16.50 -13.10 7.00
CA GLU A 153 16.35 -11.86 6.23
C GLU A 153 15.49 -10.81 6.96
N THR A 154 15.74 -9.53 6.70
CA THR A 154 14.85 -8.45 7.15
C THR A 154 13.75 -8.23 6.12
N ILE A 155 12.56 -7.85 6.57
CA ILE A 155 11.42 -7.57 5.67
C ILE A 155 11.76 -6.49 4.64
N TYR A 156 12.53 -5.47 5.02
CA TYR A 156 12.88 -4.35 4.16
C TYR A 156 13.92 -4.72 3.10
N ASP A 157 14.92 -5.53 3.45
CA ASP A 157 15.93 -6.00 2.50
C ASP A 157 15.31 -6.99 1.51
N PHE A 158 14.47 -7.90 2.02
CA PHE A 158 13.72 -8.84 1.19
C PHE A 158 12.78 -8.11 0.23
N LEU A 159 11.98 -7.16 0.74
CA LEU A 159 11.14 -6.30 -0.10
C LEU A 159 11.99 -5.56 -1.14
N LYS A 160 13.10 -4.94 -0.76
CA LYS A 160 13.96 -4.22 -1.71
C LYS A 160 14.49 -5.13 -2.83
N GLN A 161 14.81 -6.39 -2.53
CA GLN A 161 15.23 -7.36 -3.55
C GLN A 161 14.05 -7.80 -4.43
N GLU A 162 12.91 -8.15 -3.82
CA GLU A 162 11.72 -8.63 -4.54
C GLU A 162 11.05 -7.54 -5.37
N LEU A 163 11.07 -6.29 -4.92
CA LEU A 163 10.52 -5.14 -5.62
C LEU A 163 11.31 -4.81 -6.91
N ASN A 164 12.52 -5.34 -7.09
CA ASN A 164 13.26 -5.27 -8.36
C ASN A 164 12.86 -6.39 -9.34
N ASN A 165 12.11 -7.41 -8.89
CA ASN A 165 11.60 -8.48 -9.75
C ASN A 165 10.29 -8.07 -10.42
N ASN A 166 9.82 -8.89 -11.38
CA ASN A 166 8.54 -8.69 -12.06
C ASN A 166 7.37 -9.07 -11.14
N ILE A 167 7.04 -8.21 -10.19
CA ILE A 167 5.98 -8.45 -9.22
C ILE A 167 4.72 -7.62 -9.50
N MET A 168 3.57 -8.19 -9.14
CA MET A 168 2.32 -7.46 -8.96
C MET A 168 2.09 -7.24 -7.47
N VAL A 169 1.71 -6.03 -7.09
CA VAL A 169 1.36 -5.72 -5.70
C VAL A 169 -0.16 -5.67 -5.54
N LEU A 170 -0.68 -6.40 -4.55
CA LEU A 170 -2.06 -6.31 -4.11
C LEU A 170 -2.09 -5.54 -2.79
N PHE A 171 -2.63 -4.32 -2.82
CA PHE A 171 -2.86 -3.53 -1.61
C PHE A 171 -4.22 -3.92 -1.03
N VAL A 172 -4.22 -4.56 0.14
CA VAL A 172 -5.45 -4.85 0.89
C VAL A 172 -5.69 -3.71 1.87
N LEU A 173 -6.58 -2.79 1.50
CA LEU A 173 -6.83 -1.55 2.24
C LEU A 173 -7.98 -1.72 3.24
N SER A 174 -7.71 -1.26 4.46
CA SER A 174 -8.63 -1.24 5.60
C SER A 174 -8.30 -0.04 6.48
N HIS A 175 -9.12 0.24 7.51
CA HIS A 175 -8.74 1.22 8.54
C HIS A 175 -7.44 0.82 9.25
N ASN A 176 -7.26 -0.48 9.54
CA ASN A 176 -6.05 -1.00 10.16
C ASN A 176 -4.78 -0.79 9.30
N TYR A 177 -4.94 -0.73 7.98
CA TYR A 177 -3.86 -0.45 7.04
C TYR A 177 -3.37 0.99 7.18
N TYR A 178 -4.30 1.95 7.15
CA TYR A 178 -3.98 3.38 7.24
C TYR A 178 -3.52 3.81 8.63
N GLU A 179 -3.91 3.09 9.68
CA GLU A 179 -3.39 3.29 11.05
C GLU A 179 -2.00 2.66 11.28
N SER A 180 -1.50 1.87 10.34
CA SER A 180 -0.23 1.14 10.47
C SER A 180 0.90 1.89 9.74
N ALA A 181 1.74 2.60 10.50
CA ALA A 181 2.92 3.27 9.94
C ALA A 181 3.84 2.32 9.13
N PRO A 182 4.10 1.06 9.56
CA PRO A 182 4.82 0.10 8.72
C PRO A 182 4.13 -0.17 7.37
N SER A 183 2.82 -0.38 7.35
CA SER A 183 2.06 -0.67 6.13
C SER A 183 2.04 0.53 5.16
N LEU A 184 1.98 1.75 5.68
CA LEU A 184 2.10 2.97 4.88
C LEU A 184 3.51 3.15 4.28
N ASN A 185 4.55 2.80 5.03
CA ASN A 185 5.92 2.82 4.53
C ASN A 185 6.13 1.78 3.43
N GLU A 186 5.61 0.56 3.62
CA GLU A 186 5.59 -0.50 2.60
C GLU A 186 4.82 -0.06 1.35
N MET A 187 3.68 0.62 1.51
CA MET A 187 2.91 1.21 0.41
C MET A 187 3.73 2.16 -0.45
N GLY A 188 4.45 3.09 0.18
CA GLY A 188 5.28 4.06 -0.53
C GLY A 188 6.40 3.39 -1.32
N ALA A 189 7.10 2.43 -0.71
CA ALA A 189 8.18 1.70 -1.37
C ALA A 189 7.65 0.85 -2.55
N ALA A 190 6.60 0.06 -2.31
CA ALA A 190 6.03 -0.85 -3.30
C ALA A 190 5.35 -0.11 -4.46
N TRP A 191 4.72 1.04 -4.22
CA TRP A 191 4.08 1.82 -5.27
C TRP A 191 5.08 2.36 -6.30
N ILE A 192 6.25 2.83 -5.85
CA ILE A 192 7.30 3.37 -6.73
C ILE A 192 7.89 2.28 -7.63
N THR A 193 8.04 1.06 -7.11
CA THR A 193 8.80 -0.02 -7.75
C THR A 193 7.93 -1.05 -8.47
N SER A 194 6.64 -1.15 -8.14
CA SER A 194 5.75 -2.15 -8.74
C SER A 194 5.54 -1.92 -10.24
N LYS A 195 5.57 -3.01 -11.03
CA LYS A 195 5.16 -2.97 -12.44
C LYS A 195 3.65 -2.78 -12.58
N GLN A 196 2.91 -3.44 -11.70
CA GLN A 196 1.46 -3.35 -11.60
C GLN A 196 1.04 -3.43 -10.14
N TYR A 197 -0.01 -2.70 -9.81
CA TYR A 197 -0.70 -2.86 -8.55
C TYR A 197 -2.22 -2.90 -8.74
N ASN A 198 -2.88 -3.61 -7.83
CA ASN A 198 -4.33 -3.57 -7.66
C ASN A 198 -4.64 -3.21 -6.21
N THR A 199 -5.77 -2.56 -6.03
CA THR A 199 -6.28 -2.20 -4.71
C THR A 199 -7.51 -3.05 -4.41
N ILE A 200 -7.55 -3.66 -3.23
CA ILE A 200 -8.65 -4.50 -2.77
C ILE A 200 -9.10 -3.95 -1.43
N LEU A 201 -10.36 -3.53 -1.31
CA LEU A 201 -10.88 -2.91 -0.10
C LEU A 201 -11.53 -3.97 0.78
N THR A 202 -11.26 -3.94 2.09
CA THR A 202 -12.06 -4.71 3.04
C THR A 202 -13.50 -4.18 3.04
N PRO A 203 -14.53 -5.02 3.31
CA PRO A 203 -15.93 -4.62 3.18
C PRO A 203 -16.34 -3.38 3.97
N ASN A 204 -15.69 -3.14 5.12
CA ASN A 204 -16.01 -2.02 6.01
C ASN A 204 -15.23 -0.73 5.67
N PHE A 205 -14.32 -0.75 4.69
CA PHE A 205 -13.51 0.41 4.32
C PHE A 205 -14.13 1.19 3.14
N ASP A 206 -14.19 2.51 3.25
CA ASP A 206 -14.81 3.38 2.24
C ASP A 206 -13.78 3.83 1.20
N PHE A 207 -14.12 3.75 -0.09
CA PHE A 207 -13.32 4.30 -1.20
C PHE A 207 -12.89 5.75 -0.97
N LYS A 208 -13.74 6.58 -0.36
CA LYS A 208 -13.44 8.00 -0.09
C LYS A 208 -12.31 8.20 0.92
N LYS A 209 -11.96 7.16 1.67
CA LYS A 209 -10.88 7.17 2.67
C LYS A 209 -9.55 6.69 2.11
N ILE A 210 -9.47 6.37 0.81
CA ILE A 210 -8.20 6.10 0.15
C ILE A 210 -7.42 7.42 0.08
N GLU A 211 -6.26 7.47 0.71
CA GLU A 211 -5.39 8.64 0.78
C GLU A 211 -3.94 8.26 0.42
N GLY A 212 -3.12 9.26 0.05
CA GLY A 212 -1.70 9.05 -0.23
C GLY A 212 -1.40 8.65 -1.68
N ALA A 213 -0.44 7.72 -1.87
CA ALA A 213 0.14 7.40 -3.18
C ALA A 213 -0.74 6.52 -4.07
N ILE A 214 -1.78 5.88 -3.52
CA ILE A 214 -2.66 5.01 -4.29
C ILE A 214 -3.66 5.88 -5.06
N ASP A 215 -3.74 5.66 -6.37
CA ASP A 215 -4.74 6.28 -7.22
C ASP A 215 -6.09 5.58 -7.01
N PRO A 216 -7.09 6.25 -6.39
CA PRO A 216 -8.41 5.65 -6.15
C PRO A 216 -9.17 5.36 -7.45
N THR A 217 -8.73 5.92 -8.58
CA THR A 217 -9.36 5.73 -9.90
C THR A 217 -8.87 4.47 -10.63
N LYS A 218 -7.79 3.83 -10.17
CA LYS A 218 -7.37 2.52 -10.67
C LYS A 218 -8.25 1.40 -10.10
N ILE A 219 -8.30 0.27 -10.81
CA ILE A 219 -9.12 -0.91 -10.48
C ILE A 219 -9.06 -1.20 -8.98
N SER A 220 -10.14 -0.85 -8.31
CA SER A 220 -10.36 -1.00 -6.89
C SER A 220 -11.76 -1.58 -6.70
N PHE A 221 -11.86 -2.62 -5.89
CA PHE A 221 -13.13 -3.30 -5.61
C PHE A 221 -13.16 -3.74 -4.15
N HIS A 222 -14.35 -3.84 -3.57
CA HIS A 222 -14.52 -4.44 -2.27
C HIS A 222 -14.41 -5.97 -2.36
N MET A 223 -13.81 -6.61 -1.38
CA MET A 223 -13.66 -8.07 -1.35
C MET A 223 -15.00 -8.83 -1.44
N ASN A 224 -16.13 -8.20 -1.11
CA ASN A 224 -17.46 -8.78 -1.22
C ASN A 224 -18.24 -8.33 -2.48
N ASP A 225 -17.59 -7.64 -3.43
CA ASP A 225 -18.17 -7.26 -4.72
C ASP A 225 -18.02 -8.41 -5.73
N GLU A 226 -19.14 -9.01 -6.12
CA GLU A 226 -19.16 -10.12 -7.07
C GLU A 226 -18.59 -9.76 -8.45
N ASP A 227 -18.91 -8.57 -8.96
CA ASP A 227 -18.46 -8.12 -10.28
C ASP A 227 -16.99 -7.73 -10.24
N GLY A 228 -16.56 -7.08 -9.16
CA GLY A 228 -15.16 -6.80 -8.87
C GLY A 228 -14.32 -8.07 -8.83
N LEU A 229 -14.79 -9.13 -8.16
CA LEU A 229 -14.12 -10.42 -8.11
C LEU A 229 -14.03 -11.10 -9.47
N ASN A 230 -15.07 -11.03 -10.30
CA ASN A 230 -15.04 -11.56 -11.66
C ASN A 230 -13.96 -10.84 -12.50
N LYS A 231 -13.95 -9.50 -12.48
CA LYS A 231 -12.92 -8.70 -13.18
C LYS A 231 -11.52 -8.98 -12.65
N PHE A 232 -11.39 -9.15 -11.34
CA PHE A 232 -10.13 -9.51 -10.70
C PHE A 232 -9.64 -10.87 -11.19
N ARG A 233 -10.48 -11.91 -11.17
CA ARG A 233 -10.16 -13.24 -11.71
C ARG A 233 -9.66 -13.13 -13.15
N ASP A 234 -10.43 -12.49 -14.02
CA ASP A 234 -10.10 -12.40 -15.44
C ASP A 234 -8.75 -11.70 -15.65
N LYS A 235 -8.47 -10.66 -14.86
CA LYS A 235 -7.16 -10.00 -14.85
C LYS A 235 -6.06 -10.94 -14.38
N MET A 236 -6.24 -11.67 -13.28
CA MET A 236 -5.22 -12.60 -12.77
C MET A 236 -4.93 -13.73 -13.76
N VAL A 237 -5.97 -14.32 -14.36
CA VAL A 237 -5.83 -15.35 -15.39
C VAL A 237 -5.03 -14.84 -16.58
N LYS A 238 -5.33 -13.62 -17.05
CA LYS A 238 -4.60 -12.99 -18.16
C LYS A 238 -3.15 -12.68 -17.80
N VAL A 239 -2.90 -12.08 -16.64
CA VAL A 239 -1.57 -11.62 -16.23
C VAL A 239 -0.61 -12.77 -15.96
N PHE A 240 -1.10 -13.85 -15.33
CA PHE A 240 -0.28 -15.01 -14.97
C PHE A 240 -0.36 -16.15 -15.99
N GLU A 241 -1.12 -15.96 -17.09
CA GLU A 241 -1.35 -16.95 -18.15
C GLU A 241 -1.83 -18.29 -17.57
N LEU A 242 -2.83 -18.22 -16.69
CA LEU A 242 -3.37 -19.38 -16.00
C LEU A 242 -4.27 -20.20 -16.93
N GLY A 243 -4.39 -21.50 -16.65
CA GLY A 243 -5.36 -22.34 -17.32
C GLY A 243 -6.79 -21.87 -17.09
N GLU A 244 -7.69 -22.19 -18.02
CA GLU A 244 -9.11 -21.89 -17.84
C GLU A 244 -9.66 -22.60 -16.59
N VAL A 245 -10.32 -21.83 -15.73
CA VAL A 245 -11.09 -22.34 -14.60
C VAL A 245 -12.55 -22.46 -15.05
N ASP A 246 -13.14 -23.65 -14.90
CA ASP A 246 -14.56 -23.87 -15.20
C ASP A 246 -15.43 -22.86 -14.44
N TYR A 247 -16.37 -22.23 -15.14
CA TYR A 247 -17.17 -21.14 -14.58
C TYR A 247 -18.05 -21.60 -13.40
N LYS A 248 -18.49 -22.85 -13.35
CA LYS A 248 -19.25 -23.39 -12.21
C LYS A 248 -18.34 -23.57 -10.99
N ILE A 249 -17.12 -24.04 -11.19
CA ILE A 249 -16.09 -24.11 -10.13
C ILE A 249 -15.80 -22.71 -9.61
N TRP A 250 -15.50 -21.76 -10.50
CA TRP A 250 -15.26 -20.36 -10.13
C TRP A 250 -16.41 -19.77 -9.31
N ASN A 251 -17.67 -19.93 -9.75
CA ASN A 251 -18.80 -19.39 -9.00
C ASN A 251 -18.96 -20.00 -7.60
N ARG A 252 -18.69 -21.30 -7.46
CA ARG A 252 -18.72 -21.97 -6.17
C ARG A 252 -17.65 -21.40 -5.24
N ASP A 253 -16.42 -21.28 -5.73
CA ASP A 253 -15.27 -20.83 -4.93
C ASP A 253 -15.39 -19.34 -4.60
N LYS A 254 -15.84 -18.51 -5.56
CA LYS A 254 -16.22 -17.10 -5.35
C LYS A 254 -17.27 -16.96 -4.25
N LYS A 255 -18.34 -17.77 -4.28
CA LYS A 255 -19.39 -17.74 -3.25
C LYS A 255 -18.85 -18.11 -1.88
N ALA A 256 -18.01 -19.14 -1.79
CA ALA A 256 -17.38 -19.55 -0.54
C ALA A 256 -16.45 -18.46 0.03
N PHE A 257 -15.69 -17.78 -0.84
CA PHE A 257 -14.86 -16.64 -0.47
C PHE A 257 -15.69 -15.48 0.06
N ILE A 258 -16.75 -15.07 -0.65
CA ILE A 258 -17.63 -13.97 -0.21
C ILE A 258 -18.26 -14.28 1.14
N GLU A 259 -18.71 -15.51 1.37
CA GLU A 259 -19.30 -15.91 2.65
C GLU A 259 -18.29 -15.77 3.79
N LYS A 260 -17.06 -16.25 3.60
CA LYS A 260 -15.97 -16.06 4.58
C LYS A 260 -15.70 -14.58 4.84
N VAL A 261 -15.57 -13.78 3.79
CA VAL A 261 -15.32 -12.33 3.87
C VAL A 261 -16.44 -11.62 4.63
N LYS A 262 -17.71 -12.00 4.42
CA LYS A 262 -18.84 -11.46 5.18
C LYS A 262 -18.74 -11.75 6.66
N VAL A 263 -18.44 -13.00 7.05
CA VAL A 263 -18.28 -13.38 8.47
C VAL A 263 -17.14 -12.58 9.13
N ILE A 264 -16.02 -12.43 8.43
CA ILE A 264 -14.89 -11.62 8.92
C ILE A 264 -15.32 -10.15 9.08
N ALA A 265 -16.04 -9.59 8.09
CA ALA A 265 -16.51 -8.22 8.13
C ALA A 265 -17.57 -7.95 9.19
N GLU A 266 -18.44 -8.92 9.47
CA GLU A 266 -19.39 -8.84 10.57
C GLU A 266 -18.66 -8.79 11.91
N THR A 267 -17.67 -9.68 12.10
CA THR A 267 -16.83 -9.70 13.30
C THR A 267 -16.04 -8.39 13.46
N GLU A 268 -15.44 -7.90 12.38
CA GLU A 268 -14.71 -6.62 12.36
C GLU A 268 -15.65 -5.45 12.66
N SER A 269 -16.84 -5.41 12.05
CA SER A 269 -17.82 -4.34 12.25
C SER A 269 -18.36 -4.32 13.68
N LEU A 270 -18.60 -5.50 14.27
CA LEU A 270 -18.95 -5.61 15.68
C LEU A 270 -17.81 -5.06 16.55
N ASN A 271 -16.53 -5.36 16.24
CA ASN A 271 -15.39 -4.83 17.00
C ASN A 271 -15.14 -3.32 16.79
N LEU A 272 -15.36 -2.77 15.58
CA LEU A 272 -15.19 -1.34 15.27
C LEU A 272 -16.30 -0.46 15.87
N ASN A 273 -17.51 -1.01 15.98
CA ASN A 273 -18.69 -0.32 16.49
C ASN A 273 -18.96 -0.62 17.97
N THR A 274 -18.08 -1.39 18.60
CA THR A 274 -18.08 -1.64 20.04
C THR A 274 -16.86 -0.98 20.64
N GLN A 275 -17.04 -0.05 21.58
CA GLN A 275 -15.91 0.56 22.29
C GLN A 275 -15.93 0.11 23.74
N VAL A 276 -14.79 -0.39 24.21
CA VAL A 276 -14.53 -0.62 25.64
C VAL A 276 -13.49 0.41 26.06
N LYS A 277 -13.79 1.19 27.08
CA LYS A 277 -12.90 2.22 27.65
C LYS A 277 -12.80 2.03 29.15
N ILE A 278 -11.61 2.24 29.70
CA ILE A 278 -11.44 2.41 31.14
C ILE A 278 -11.64 3.88 31.46
N GLU A 279 -12.68 4.19 32.22
CA GLU A 279 -12.94 5.55 32.69
C GLU A 279 -12.12 5.86 33.94
N LYS A 280 -11.94 4.86 34.80
CA LYS A 280 -11.31 5.03 36.10
C LYS A 280 -10.75 3.72 36.61
N VAL A 281 -9.56 3.79 37.19
CA VAL A 281 -8.99 2.74 38.03
C VAL A 281 -9.05 3.21 39.48
N LYS A 282 -9.56 2.36 40.38
CA LYS A 282 -9.69 2.67 41.80
C LYS A 282 -9.14 1.53 42.64
N LYS A 283 -8.04 1.77 43.36
CA LYS A 283 -7.52 0.83 44.35
C LYS A 283 -8.55 0.57 45.45
N LEU A 284 -8.80 -0.70 45.73
CA LEU A 284 -9.60 -1.19 46.84
C LEU A 284 -8.68 -1.72 47.96
N LYS A 285 -9.24 -2.37 48.98
CA LYS A 285 -8.46 -3.00 50.06
C LYS A 285 -7.84 -4.32 49.56
N ASP A 286 -6.90 -4.88 50.31
CA ASP A 286 -6.42 -6.27 50.15
C ASP A 286 -5.92 -6.68 48.75
N GLN A 287 -5.16 -5.82 48.08
CA GLN A 287 -4.62 -6.07 46.73
C GLN A 287 -5.70 -6.29 45.66
N GLU A 288 -6.82 -5.57 45.81
CA GLU A 288 -7.89 -5.50 44.83
C GLU A 288 -7.96 -4.09 44.22
N PHE A 289 -8.48 -3.97 43.01
CA PHE A 289 -8.85 -2.70 42.38
C PHE A 289 -10.12 -2.85 41.54
N GLU A 290 -10.86 -1.76 41.41
CA GLU A 290 -12.05 -1.63 40.58
C GLU A 290 -11.68 -0.90 39.28
N LEU A 291 -12.06 -1.48 38.14
CA LEU A 291 -12.13 -0.81 36.86
C LEU A 291 -13.55 -0.32 36.62
N GLN A 292 -13.71 0.98 36.45
CA GLN A 292 -14.92 1.56 35.86
C GLN A 292 -14.77 1.53 34.34
N LEU A 293 -15.58 0.71 33.69
CA LEU A 293 -15.52 0.45 32.27
C LEU A 293 -16.74 1.07 31.59
N ARG A 294 -16.52 1.77 30.48
CA ARG A 294 -17.57 2.22 29.57
C ARG A 294 -17.58 1.34 28.33
N PHE A 295 -18.73 0.75 28.08
CA PHE A 295 -19.06 -0.05 26.92
C PHE A 295 -20.02 0.75 26.02
N ILE A 296 -19.70 0.87 24.74
CA ILE A 296 -20.51 1.61 23.77
C ILE A 296 -20.83 0.68 22.61
N ASN A 297 -22.10 0.41 22.38
CA ASN A 297 -22.61 -0.28 21.20
C ASN A 297 -23.24 0.77 20.28
N VAL A 298 -22.65 1.03 19.11
CA VAL A 298 -23.31 1.89 18.10
C VAL A 298 -24.08 1.09 17.05
N THR A 299 -24.14 -0.24 17.17
CA THR A 299 -24.85 -1.14 16.26
C THR A 299 -26.33 -1.32 16.62
N ASP A 300 -27.06 -1.98 15.72
CA ASP A 300 -28.46 -2.38 15.89
C ASP A 300 -28.61 -3.84 16.37
N LYS A 301 -27.52 -4.49 16.78
CA LYS A 301 -27.47 -5.87 17.28
C LYS A 301 -27.08 -5.90 18.76
N ILE A 302 -27.46 -6.97 19.46
CA ILE A 302 -26.92 -7.28 20.80
C ILE A 302 -25.49 -7.76 20.63
N ILE A 303 -24.58 -7.30 21.48
CA ILE A 303 -23.19 -7.77 21.53
C ILE A 303 -22.99 -8.60 22.78
N GLU A 304 -22.39 -9.78 22.58
CA GLU A 304 -21.90 -10.64 23.64
C GLU A 304 -20.39 -10.75 23.54
N PHE A 305 -19.69 -10.61 24.66
CA PHE A 305 -18.23 -10.63 24.69
C PHE A 305 -17.72 -12.06 24.93
N ARG A 306 -16.85 -12.54 24.04
CA ARG A 306 -16.14 -13.82 24.20
C ARG A 306 -14.98 -13.70 25.18
N TYR A 307 -14.22 -12.60 25.09
CA TYR A 307 -13.14 -12.29 26.01
C TYR A 307 -12.91 -10.79 26.06
N ILE A 308 -12.39 -10.30 27.19
CA ILE A 308 -11.89 -8.93 27.33
C ILE A 308 -10.63 -8.99 28.19
N ASP A 309 -9.52 -8.50 27.64
CA ASP A 309 -8.22 -8.39 28.27
C ASP A 309 -7.83 -6.93 28.47
N PHE A 310 -7.24 -6.65 29.63
CA PHE A 310 -6.77 -5.36 30.07
C PHE A 310 -5.27 -5.44 30.34
N GLU A 311 -4.46 -4.67 29.63
CA GLU A 311 -3.05 -4.42 29.93
C GLU A 311 -2.93 -3.01 30.53
N LEU A 312 -2.89 -2.94 31.86
CA LEU A 312 -2.76 -1.70 32.63
C LEU A 312 -1.29 -1.33 32.77
N SER A 313 -0.99 -0.03 32.84
CA SER A 313 0.37 0.49 33.05
C SER A 313 0.35 1.65 34.02
N ASP A 314 1.17 1.60 35.06
CA ASP A 314 1.34 2.73 35.96
C ASP A 314 2.38 3.74 35.43
N SER A 315 2.40 4.92 36.04
CA SER A 315 3.38 5.98 35.72
C SER A 315 4.85 5.59 35.94
N ASN A 316 5.13 4.53 36.69
CA ASN A 316 6.49 3.99 36.89
C ASN A 316 6.87 2.96 35.81
N GLY A 317 5.97 2.63 34.89
CA GLY A 317 6.18 1.64 33.84
C GLY A 317 5.91 0.19 34.26
N ASN A 318 5.39 -0.05 35.47
CA ASN A 318 4.95 -1.39 35.86
C ASN A 318 3.65 -1.73 35.14
N LYS A 319 3.51 -2.99 34.74
CA LYS A 319 2.35 -3.49 34.01
C LYS A 319 1.59 -4.54 34.81
N SER A 320 0.29 -4.60 34.57
CA SER A 320 -0.56 -5.67 35.08
C SER A 320 -1.54 -6.11 34.00
N ILE A 321 -1.67 -7.42 33.81
CA ILE A 321 -2.55 -8.01 32.80
C ILE A 321 -3.69 -8.71 33.51
N HIS A 322 -4.91 -8.41 33.09
CA HIS A 322 -6.14 -8.98 33.66
C HIS A 322 -7.09 -9.36 32.54
N SER A 323 -7.86 -10.42 32.75
CA SER A 323 -8.91 -10.86 31.84
C SER A 323 -10.25 -10.89 32.57
N ALA A 324 -11.32 -10.49 31.89
CA ALA A 324 -12.67 -10.68 32.40
C ALA A 324 -12.94 -12.17 32.63
N THR A 325 -13.56 -12.50 33.76
CA THR A 325 -13.89 -13.88 34.11
C THR A 325 -15.14 -14.35 33.35
N ASP A 326 -15.32 -15.67 33.23
CA ASP A 326 -16.53 -16.23 32.63
C ASP A 326 -17.80 -15.74 33.34
N GLU A 327 -17.77 -15.56 34.67
CA GLU A 327 -18.88 -15.03 35.45
C GLU A 327 -19.19 -13.56 35.09
N MET A 328 -18.16 -12.72 34.90
CA MET A 328 -18.34 -11.34 34.44
C MET A 328 -18.92 -11.25 33.04
N LEU A 329 -18.64 -12.22 32.17
CA LEU A 329 -19.06 -12.23 30.77
C LEU A 329 -20.41 -12.92 30.55
N HIS A 330 -20.73 -13.96 31.32
CA HIS A 330 -21.93 -14.79 31.14
C HIS A 330 -23.22 -13.96 31.19
N ASP A 331 -23.30 -13.02 32.12
CA ASP A 331 -24.46 -12.15 32.31
C ASP A 331 -24.29 -10.77 31.66
N PHE A 332 -23.28 -10.59 30.80
CA PHE A 332 -22.94 -9.31 30.22
C PHE A 332 -23.14 -9.25 28.72
N SER A 333 -24.30 -8.70 28.34
CA SER A 333 -24.61 -8.28 26.97
C SER A 333 -24.76 -6.76 26.88
N LEU A 334 -24.48 -6.24 25.68
CA LEU A 334 -24.64 -4.83 25.35
C LEU A 334 -25.72 -4.68 24.27
N TYR A 335 -26.83 -4.05 24.61
CA TYR A 335 -28.00 -3.89 23.76
C TYR A 335 -27.76 -2.90 22.60
N PRO A 336 -28.59 -2.94 21.54
CA PRO A 336 -28.53 -1.98 20.44
C PRO A 336 -28.50 -0.53 20.92
N LYS A 337 -27.58 0.28 20.36
CA LYS A 337 -27.38 1.71 20.69
C LYS A 337 -27.12 2.00 22.18
N GLU A 338 -26.71 1.00 22.96
CA GLU A 338 -26.48 1.16 24.39
C GLU A 338 -25.11 1.80 24.71
N ASN A 339 -25.10 2.69 25.69
CA ASN A 339 -23.88 3.19 26.32
C ASN A 339 -23.94 2.84 27.81
N LYS A 340 -23.20 1.80 28.21
CA LYS A 340 -23.28 1.17 29.52
C LYS A 340 -22.00 1.40 30.30
N VAL A 341 -22.12 1.76 31.57
CA VAL A 341 -20.98 1.85 32.48
C VAL A 341 -21.11 0.74 33.51
N VAL A 342 -20.06 -0.06 33.67
CA VAL A 342 -19.98 -1.14 34.67
C VAL A 342 -18.71 -1.04 35.48
N LYS A 343 -18.71 -1.71 36.62
CA LYS A 343 -17.58 -1.77 37.54
C LYS A 343 -17.19 -3.22 37.75
N TRP A 344 -15.97 -3.55 37.41
CA TRP A 344 -15.42 -4.90 37.60
C TRP A 344 -14.22 -4.83 38.52
N SER A 345 -14.17 -5.75 39.49
CA SER A 345 -13.07 -5.83 40.44
C SER A 345 -12.08 -6.93 40.07
N PHE A 346 -10.81 -6.63 40.24
CA PHE A 346 -9.71 -7.54 39.95
C PHE A 346 -8.73 -7.57 41.12
N ASN A 347 -8.21 -8.75 41.38
CA ASN A 347 -7.07 -8.92 42.28
C ASN A 347 -5.78 -8.73 41.50
N TYR A 348 -4.77 -8.09 42.11
CA TYR A 348 -3.44 -7.95 41.54
C TYR A 348 -2.38 -8.49 42.51
N LYS A 349 -1.35 -9.13 41.95
CA LYS A 349 -0.16 -9.59 42.69
C LYS A 349 1.13 -9.06 42.05
N SER A 350 1.03 -7.93 41.37
CA SER A 350 2.10 -7.30 40.60
C SER A 350 2.64 -6.06 41.32
N SER A 351 3.79 -5.57 40.87
CA SER A 351 4.37 -4.29 41.33
C SER A 351 3.61 -3.06 40.82
N TYR A 352 2.56 -3.28 40.02
CA TYR A 352 1.69 -2.23 39.51
C TYR A 352 0.93 -1.55 40.65
N ASP A 353 0.92 -0.21 40.64
CA ASP A 353 0.14 0.58 41.59
C ASP A 353 -1.12 1.17 40.92
N PRO A 354 -2.32 0.67 41.23
CA PRO A 354 -3.57 1.18 40.65
C PRO A 354 -3.85 2.67 40.96
N GLN A 355 -3.23 3.26 42.00
CA GLN A 355 -3.37 4.70 42.27
C GLN A 355 -2.58 5.56 41.28
N ARG A 356 -1.61 4.97 40.61
CA ARG A 356 -0.70 5.61 39.66
C ARG A 356 -0.97 5.19 38.22
N ASP A 357 -2.12 4.56 37.96
CA ASP A 357 -2.51 4.14 36.62
C ASP A 357 -2.44 5.30 35.63
N ASP A 358 -1.80 5.04 34.50
CA ASP A 358 -1.73 5.95 33.38
C ASP A 358 -2.67 5.44 32.30
N ASN A 359 -3.94 5.84 32.39
CA ASN A 359 -5.01 5.47 31.45
C ASN A 359 -4.58 5.62 29.96
N ASN A 360 -3.65 6.52 29.63
CA ASN A 360 -3.19 6.73 28.25
C ASN A 360 -2.28 5.60 27.73
N LYS A 361 -1.68 4.82 28.63
CA LYS A 361 -0.80 3.70 28.29
C LYS A 361 -1.49 2.35 28.37
N THR A 362 -2.75 2.35 28.80
CA THR A 362 -3.56 1.15 28.96
C THR A 362 -4.06 0.64 27.61
N LYS A 363 -3.99 -0.68 27.42
CA LYS A 363 -4.49 -1.36 26.22
C LYS A 363 -5.62 -2.29 26.58
N ILE A 364 -6.66 -2.29 25.76
CA ILE A 364 -7.81 -3.18 25.89
C ILE A 364 -7.89 -4.01 24.62
N LYS A 365 -8.03 -5.32 24.77
CA LYS A 365 -8.31 -6.24 23.67
C LYS A 365 -9.59 -6.98 24.00
N PHE A 366 -10.46 -7.16 23.04
CA PHE A 366 -11.65 -7.95 23.25
C PHE A 366 -12.06 -8.66 21.96
N GLY A 367 -12.82 -9.73 22.13
CA GLY A 367 -13.52 -10.38 21.04
C GLY A 367 -14.98 -10.51 21.41
N VAL A 368 -15.84 -10.38 20.41
CA VAL A 368 -17.29 -10.55 20.52
C VAL A 368 -17.71 -11.85 19.83
N TYR A 369 -18.80 -12.46 20.28
CA TYR A 369 -19.44 -13.54 19.54
C TYR A 369 -20.06 -12.98 18.26
N SER A 370 -19.85 -13.69 17.15
CA SER A 370 -20.35 -13.35 15.80
C SER A 370 -21.84 -13.59 15.64
#